data_AF-A0A7R9DSE4-F1
#
_entry.id   AF-A0A7R9DSE4-F1
#
_cell.length_a   1.000
_cell.length_b   1.000
_cell.length_c   1.000
_cell.angle_alpha   90.00
_cell.angle_beta   90.00
_cell.angle_gamma   90.00
#
_symmetry.space_group_name_H-M   'P 1'
#
loop_
_entity.id
_entity.type
_entity.pdbx_description
1 polymer ?
#
loop_
_entity_poly.entity_id
_entity_poly.type
_entity_poly.pdbx_seq_one_letter_code
_entity_poly.pdbx_strand_id
1 'polypeptide(L)'
;MRIGIYASLAAKGSVATMAKKVVLGGGISGLSAAYYLLKTSQNITLIEGSHRLGGWIKSSVNSDNSVFEQGPRTIRCRGEPAENT
;
A
#
# COMPACT_ATOMS: atom_id res chain seq x y z
N MET A 1 14.18 2.57 0.51
CA MET A 1 15.23 3.52 0.89
C MET A 1 15.31 4.65 -0.14
N ARG A 2 14.77 5.82 0.20
CA ARG A 2 15.15 7.14 -0.35
C ARG A 2 14.77 8.15 0.72
N ILE A 3 15.77 8.66 1.43
CA ILE A 3 15.64 9.71 2.44
C ILE A 3 15.71 11.04 1.69
N GLY A 4 14.67 11.87 1.78
CA GLY A 4 14.61 13.18 1.14
C GLY A 4 14.06 14.19 2.12
N ILE A 5 14.90 15.15 2.52
CA ILE A 5 14.54 16.30 3.34
C ILE A 5 13.84 17.30 2.42
N TYR A 6 12.55 17.58 2.64
CA TYR A 6 11.89 18.73 2.03
C TYR A 6 11.55 19.74 3.12
N ALA A 7 12.34 20.81 3.19
CA ALA A 7 12.09 21.99 3.99
C ALA A 7 10.88 22.76 3.42
N SER A 8 9.91 23.13 4.27
CA SER A 8 8.83 24.05 3.89
C SER A 8 9.19 25.47 4.32
N LEU A 9 9.28 26.41 3.37
CA LEU A 9 9.31 27.84 3.66
C LEU A 9 7.91 28.30 4.06
N ALA A 10 7.78 28.82 5.29
CA ALA A 10 6.53 29.30 5.86
C ALA A 10 6.17 30.69 5.30
N ALA A 11 5.21 30.74 4.38
CA ALA A 11 4.51 31.98 4.08
C ALA A 11 3.52 32.28 5.22
N LYS A 12 3.67 33.43 5.88
CA LYS A 12 2.71 33.95 6.87
C LYS A 12 1.42 34.37 6.16
N GLY A 13 0.47 33.45 6.09
CA GLY A 13 -0.91 33.65 5.63
C GLY A 13 -1.65 32.35 5.93
N SER A 14 -2.87 32.43 6.47
CA SER A 14 -3.65 31.29 7.00
C SER A 14 -3.41 30.00 6.20
N VAL A 15 -2.51 29.14 6.71
CA VAL A 15 -2.20 27.87 6.09
C VAL A 15 -3.34 26.96 6.49
N ALA A 16 -4.34 26.83 5.62
CA ALA A 16 -5.23 25.68 5.65
C ALA A 16 -4.32 24.46 5.63
N THR A 17 -4.09 23.87 6.80
CA THR A 17 -3.16 22.76 6.95
C THR A 17 -3.83 21.61 6.24
N MET A 18 -3.44 21.39 4.98
CA MET A 18 -3.89 20.24 4.21
C MET A 18 -3.57 19.02 5.05
N ALA A 19 -4.61 18.37 5.59
CA ALA A 19 -4.48 17.26 6.50
C ALA A 19 -3.61 16.19 5.81
N LYS A 20 -2.39 16.04 6.31
CA LYS A 20 -1.39 15.14 5.72
C LYS A 20 -1.77 13.73 6.11
N LYS A 21 -2.16 12.91 5.13
CA LYS A 21 -2.64 11.56 5.37
C LYS A 21 -1.48 10.58 5.25
N VAL A 22 -1.37 9.67 6.22
CA VAL A 22 -0.32 8.65 6.22
C VAL A 22 -0.98 7.28 6.32
N VAL A 23 -0.57 6.35 5.47
CA VAL A 23 -0.95 4.95 5.52
C VAL A 23 0.27 4.14 5.95
N LEU A 24 0.11 3.33 7.00
CA LEU A 24 1.16 2.45 7.53
C LEU A 24 0.87 1.00 7.08
N GLY A 25 1.84 0.40 6.42
CA GLY A 25 1.75 -0.94 5.83
C GLY A 25 1.44 -0.90 4.33
N GLY A 26 2.30 -1.52 3.53
CA GLY A 26 2.20 -1.66 2.07
C GLY A 26 1.59 -2.99 1.62
N GLY A 27 0.82 -3.67 2.48
CA GLY A 27 0.02 -4.85 2.12
C GLY A 27 -1.24 -4.50 1.32
N ILE A 28 -2.06 -5.51 0.97
CA ILE A 28 -3.29 -5.30 0.19
C ILE A 28 -4.20 -4.22 0.81
N SER A 29 -4.46 -4.29 2.12
CA SER A 29 -5.33 -3.32 2.80
C SER A 29 -4.77 -1.90 2.78
N GLY A 30 -3.46 -1.74 2.98
CA GLY A 30 -2.82 -0.42 2.97
C GLY A 30 -2.75 0.18 1.56
N LEU A 31 -2.45 -0.62 0.54
CA LEU A 31 -2.51 -0.20 -0.86
C LEU A 31 -3.94 0.18 -1.26
N SER A 32 -4.95 -0.59 -0.84
CA SER A 32 -6.36 -0.26 -1.06
C SER A 32 -6.75 1.05 -0.36
N ALA A 33 -6.37 1.24 0.90
CA ALA A 33 -6.63 2.49 1.62
C ALA A 33 -5.99 3.69 0.91
N ALA A 34 -4.72 3.59 0.52
CA ALA A 34 -4.02 4.63 -0.23
C ALA A 34 -4.73 4.94 -1.57
N TYR A 35 -5.15 3.91 -2.31
CA TYR A 35 -5.87 4.06 -3.56
C TYR A 35 -7.18 4.86 -3.41
N TYR A 36 -8.01 4.54 -2.41
CA TYR A 36 -9.26 5.27 -2.19
C TYR A 36 -9.03 6.67 -1.63
N LEU A 37 -8.01 6.86 -0.78
CA LEU A 37 -7.64 8.19 -0.30
C LEU A 37 -7.19 9.08 -1.46
N LEU A 38 -6.46 8.54 -2.45
CA LEU A 38 -5.97 9.30 -3.62
C LEU A 38 -7.12 9.90 -4.45
N LYS A 39 -8.30 9.28 -4.44
CA LYS A 39 -9.49 9.80 -5.15
C LYS A 39 -10.06 11.06 -4.52
N THR A 40 -9.77 11.31 -3.24
CA THR A 40 -10.32 12.45 -2.47
C THR A 40 -9.23 13.41 -2.02
N SER A 41 -7.96 13.08 -2.20
CA SER A 41 -6.83 13.82 -1.65
C SER A 41 -5.54 13.56 -2.41
N GLN A 42 -4.82 14.61 -2.77
CA GLN A 42 -3.58 14.50 -3.55
C GLN A 42 -2.32 14.36 -2.68
N ASN A 43 -2.43 14.46 -1.35
CA ASN A 43 -1.28 14.47 -0.44
C ASN A 43 -1.34 13.32 0.58
N ILE A 44 -0.87 12.15 0.16
CA ILE A 44 -0.84 10.93 0.98
C ILE A 44 0.58 10.35 0.97
N THR A 45 1.02 9.88 2.13
CA THR A 45 2.29 9.14 2.27
C THR A 45 1.98 7.69 2.65
N LEU A 46 2.48 6.72 1.88
CA LEU A 46 2.45 5.30 2.23
C LEU A 46 3.82 4.89 2.79
N ILE A 47 3.83 4.25 3.95
CA ILE A 47 5.05 3.76 4.61
C ILE A 47 4.95 2.24 4.74
N GLU A 48 5.99 1.54 4.30
CA GLU A 48 6.12 0.08 4.43
C GLU A 48 7.48 -0.23 5.05
N GLY A 49 7.50 -1.14 6.03
CA GLY A 49 8.72 -1.48 6.79
C GLY A 49 9.67 -2.40 6.03
N SER A 50 9.14 -3.23 5.12
CA SER A 50 9.93 -4.14 4.30
C SER A 50 10.47 -3.50 3.02
N HIS A 51 11.31 -4.23 2.31
CA HIS A 51 11.89 -3.79 1.04
C HIS A 51 10.91 -3.90 -0.15
N ARG A 52 9.66 -4.35 0.05
CA ARG A 52 8.68 -4.58 -1.02
C ARG A 52 7.26 -4.24 -0.58
N LEU A 53 6.42 -3.94 -1.56
CA LEU A 53 4.97 -3.85 -1.36
C LEU A 53 4.31 -5.23 -1.52
N GLY A 54 3.07 -5.35 -1.09
CA GLY A 54 2.21 -6.53 -1.26
C GLY A 54 1.91 -7.28 0.05
N GLY A 55 2.74 -7.10 1.09
CA GLY A 55 2.58 -7.83 2.34
C GLY A 55 2.57 -9.34 2.10
N TRP A 56 1.49 -10.01 2.51
CA TRP A 56 1.28 -11.45 2.28
C TRP A 56 1.16 -11.82 0.79
N ILE A 57 0.78 -10.90 -0.09
CA ILE A 57 0.80 -11.14 -1.55
C ILE A 57 2.26 -11.08 -2.02
N LYS A 58 2.83 -12.25 -2.29
CA LYS A 58 4.25 -12.40 -2.59
C LYS A 58 4.49 -13.54 -3.59
N SER A 59 4.99 -13.16 -4.75
CA SER A 59 5.45 -14.08 -5.79
C SER A 59 6.98 -14.05 -5.86
N SER A 60 7.61 -15.20 -6.05
CA SER A 60 9.03 -15.32 -6.37
C SER A 60 9.21 -16.01 -7.71
N VAL A 61 10.13 -15.51 -8.53
CA VAL A 61 10.49 -16.13 -9.81
C VAL A 61 11.73 -16.99 -9.59
N ASN A 62 11.65 -18.25 -9.99
CA ASN A 62 12.75 -19.20 -9.93
C ASN A 62 13.69 -19.05 -11.14
N SER A 63 14.84 -19.74 -11.12
CA SER A 63 15.83 -19.70 -12.20
C SER A 63 15.33 -20.26 -13.54
N ASP A 64 14.30 -21.11 -13.51
CA ASP A 64 13.61 -21.68 -14.67
C ASP A 64 12.44 -20.80 -15.17
N ASN A 65 12.35 -19.55 -14.68
CA ASN A 65 11.24 -18.62 -14.91
C ASN A 65 9.87 -19.09 -14.36
N SER A 66 9.79 -20.15 -13.57
CA SER A 66 8.56 -20.51 -12.88
C SER A 66 8.24 -19.49 -11.78
N VAL A 67 6.94 -19.22 -11.56
CA VAL A 67 6.47 -18.30 -10.53
C VAL A 67 5.93 -19.10 -9.34
N PHE A 68 6.48 -18.86 -8.16
CA PHE A 68 6.02 -19.44 -6.91
C PHE A 68 5.25 -18.42 -6.06
N GLU A 69 3.97 -18.69 -5.85
CA GLU A 69 3.09 -17.88 -5.00
C GLU A 69 3.22 -18.29 -3.53
N GLN A 70 3.83 -17.40 -2.73
CA GLN A 70 4.04 -17.53 -1.28
C GLN A 70 2.88 -16.92 -0.47
N GLY A 71 1.93 -16.29 -1.16
CA GLY A 71 0.75 -15.64 -0.58
C GLY A 71 -0.56 -16.39 -0.83
N PRO A 72 -1.70 -15.69 -0.68
CA PRO A 72 -3.00 -16.21 -1.09
C PRO A 72 -2.97 -16.62 -2.57
N ARG A 73 -3.32 -17.88 -2.88
CA ARG A 73 -3.28 -18.41 -4.26
C ARG A 73 -4.57 -18.16 -5.03
N THR A 74 -5.65 -17.83 -4.34
CA THR A 74 -6.95 -17.56 -4.94
C THR A 74 -7.69 -16.49 -4.13
N ILE A 75 -8.45 -15.65 -4.83
CA ILE A 75 -9.43 -14.75 -4.24
C ILE A 75 -10.76 -15.09 -4.87
N ARG A 76 -11.71 -15.54 -4.06
CA ARG A 76 -13.08 -15.81 -4.51
C ARG A 76 -13.95 -14.59 -4.22
N CYS A 77 -14.15 -13.74 -5.22
CA CYS A 77 -14.96 -12.53 -5.04
C CYS A 77 -16.47 -12.82 -4.98
N ARG A 78 -16.93 -13.99 -5.44
CA ARG A 78 -18.36 -14.36 -5.53
C ARG A 78 -18.56 -15.88 -5.52
N GLY A 79 -19.73 -16.32 -5.06
CA GLY A 79 -20.16 -17.73 -4.99
C GLY A 79 -20.46 -18.16 -3.56
N GLU A 80 -21.07 -19.34 -3.40
CA GLU A 80 -21.35 -19.91 -2.08
C GLU A 80 -20.06 -20.10 -1.26
N PRO A 81 -20.06 -19.80 0.04
CA PRO A 81 -18.94 -20.08 0.93
C PRO A 81 -18.55 -21.56 0.87
N ALA A 82 -17.26 -21.88 1.01
CA ALA A 82 -16.86 -23.26 1.23
C ALA A 82 -17.31 -23.71 2.64
N GLU A 83 -17.65 -24.98 2.82
CA GLU A 83 -17.86 -25.53 4.15
C GLU A 83 -16.56 -25.42 4.95
N ASN A 84 -16.62 -24.80 6.13
CA ASN A 84 -15.51 -24.78 7.06
C ASN A 84 -15.43 -26.19 7.69
N THR A 85 -14.44 -26.99 7.27
CA THR A 85 -14.12 -28.26 7.92
C THR A 85 -13.20 -28.05 9.11
#